data_AF-A0A7V8XI83-F1
#
_entry.id   AF-A0A7V8XI83-F1
#
_cell.length_a   1.000
_cell.length_b   1.000
_cell.length_c   1.000
_cell.angle_alpha   90.00
_cell.angle_beta   90.00
_cell.angle_gamma   90.00
#
_symmetry.space_group_name_H-M   'P 1'
#
loop_
_entity.id
_entity.type
_entity.pdbx_description
1 polymer ?
#
loop_
_entity_poly.entity_id
_entity_poly.type
_entity_poly.pdbx_seq_one_letter_code
_entity_poly.pdbx_strand_id
1 'polypeptide(L)'
;MIIGTILAATALLGLGLAALVATRRRSDGGARDDRLVQAVDEMRTRMDDLGRDLSDALERAERESKRNRFLSDLGSSVEYEELLDRVLDAALEVPGFDAAMVVLDETGGTTTMATRGMTPEEAAHPPSSGASGTLPAGPITVSYRYGAADAADTHLIRGGLFLS
;
A
#
# COMPACT_ATOMS: atom_id res chain seq x y z
N MET A 1 23.39 71.32 67.47
CA MET A 1 23.70 71.10 66.04
C MET A 1 24.31 69.72 65.72
N ILE A 2 24.44 68.80 66.68
CA ILE A 2 25.08 67.47 66.48
C ILE A 2 24.05 66.37 66.15
N ILE A 3 22.80 66.51 66.61
CA ILE A 3 21.73 65.51 66.37
C ILE A 3 21.31 65.48 64.88
N GLY A 4 21.32 66.62 64.19
CA GLY A 4 20.93 66.71 62.78
C GLY A 4 21.93 66.05 61.82
N THR A 5 23.23 66.06 62.15
CA THR A 5 24.27 65.43 61.30
C THR A 5 24.26 63.91 61.41
N ILE A 6 23.93 63.37 62.59
CA ILE A 6 23.83 61.91 62.79
C ILE A 6 22.64 61.34 62.01
N LEU A 7 21.51 62.06 61.97
CA LEU A 7 20.32 61.64 61.22
C LEU A 7 20.56 61.66 59.70
N ALA A 8 21.30 62.66 59.21
CA ALA A 8 21.65 62.75 57.79
C ALA A 8 22.61 61.62 57.37
N ALA A 9 23.57 61.26 58.23
CA ALA A 9 24.54 60.20 57.94
C ALA A 9 23.89 58.80 57.87
N THR A 10 22.94 58.50 58.76
CA THR A 10 22.22 57.21 58.73
C THR A 10 21.27 57.10 57.55
N ALA A 11 20.62 58.20 57.14
CA ALA A 11 19.78 58.23 55.95
C ALA A 11 20.59 57.93 54.67
N LEU A 12 21.78 58.53 54.54
CA LEU A 12 22.67 58.30 53.41
C LEU A 12 23.20 56.86 53.36
N LEU A 13 23.56 56.29 54.53
CA LEU A 13 23.97 54.89 54.62
C LEU A 13 22.84 53.92 54.23
N GLY A 14 21.62 54.17 54.70
CA GLY A 14 20.46 53.34 54.35
C GLY A 14 20.14 53.40 52.86
N LEU A 15 20.22 54.60 52.26
CA LEU A 15 19.94 54.80 50.84
C LEU A 15 21.04 54.18 49.95
N GLY A 16 22.30 54.27 50.37
CA GLY A 16 23.41 53.56 49.73
C GLY A 16 23.26 52.04 49.78
N LEU A 17 22.86 51.49 50.93
CA LEU A 17 22.62 50.06 51.09
C LEU A 17 21.43 49.58 50.24
N ALA A 18 20.34 50.35 50.23
CA ALA A 18 19.16 50.07 49.41
C ALA A 18 19.48 50.12 47.91
N ALA A 19 20.26 51.11 47.47
CA ALA A 19 20.72 51.21 46.09
C ALA A 19 21.60 50.01 45.71
N LEU A 20 22.53 49.59 46.59
CA LEU A 20 23.40 48.43 46.37
C LEU A 20 22.61 47.11 46.30
N VAL A 21 21.58 46.94 47.12
CA VAL A 21 20.71 45.76 47.08
C VAL A 21 19.85 45.78 45.83
N ALA A 22 19.35 46.95 45.41
CA ALA A 22 18.57 47.10 44.19
C ALA A 22 19.39 46.80 42.93
N THR A 23 20.66 47.23 42.88
CA THR A 23 21.56 46.91 41.76
C THR A 23 21.93 45.43 41.72
N ARG A 24 22.18 44.80 42.88
CA ARG A 24 22.40 43.34 42.97
C ARG A 24 21.17 42.52 42.57
N ARG A 25 19.96 42.96 42.91
CA ARG A 25 18.72 42.29 42.49
C ARG A 25 18.49 42.40 40.97
N ARG A 26 18.90 43.50 40.34
CA ARG A 26 18.82 43.65 38.88
C ARG A 26 19.76 42.71 38.13
N SER A 27 20.98 42.46 38.63
CA SER A 27 21.89 41.50 37.98
C SER A 27 21.40 40.06 38.04
N ASP A 28 20.68 39.68 39.10
CA ASP A 28 20.09 38.35 39.24
C ASP A 28 18.88 38.09 38.32
N GLY A 29 18.24 39.16 37.81
CA GLY A 29 17.10 39.06 36.89
C GLY A 29 17.53 38.58 35.50
N GLY A 30 18.59 39.14 34.93
CA GLY A 30 19.09 38.77 33.59
C GLY A 30 19.50 37.30 33.51
N ALA A 31 20.16 36.77 34.54
CA ALA A 31 20.59 35.38 34.58
C ALA A 31 19.44 34.35 34.61
N ARG A 32 18.21 34.75 34.99
CA ARG A 32 17.02 33.88 34.94
C ARG A 32 16.36 33.90 33.57
N ASP A 33 16.30 35.06 32.95
CA ASP A 33 15.76 35.21 31.59
C ASP A 33 16.65 34.50 30.56
N ASP A 34 17.97 34.61 30.69
CA ASP A 34 18.93 33.93 29.80
C ASP A 34 18.76 32.40 29.83
N ARG A 35 18.49 31.82 31.02
CA ARG A 35 18.26 30.38 31.17
C ARG A 35 16.93 29.93 30.58
N LEU A 36 15.89 30.75 30.68
CA LEU A 36 14.59 30.45 30.06
C LEU A 36 14.69 30.54 28.54
N VAL A 37 15.36 31.55 28.01
CA VAL A 37 15.62 31.69 26.57
C VAL A 37 16.44 30.48 26.07
N GLN A 38 17.50 30.10 26.78
CA GLN A 38 18.32 28.93 26.43
C GLN A 38 17.51 27.62 26.43
N ALA A 39 16.67 27.41 27.45
CA ALA A 39 15.83 26.21 27.54
C ALA A 39 14.78 26.14 26.43
N VAL A 40 14.20 27.28 26.04
CA VAL A 40 13.25 27.37 24.92
C VAL A 40 13.95 27.14 23.58
N ASP A 41 15.16 27.64 23.39
CA ASP A 41 15.92 27.46 22.15
C ASP A 41 16.40 26.00 21.99
N GLU A 42 16.76 25.35 23.10
CA GLU A 42 17.05 23.91 23.14
C GLU A 42 15.80 23.07 22.81
N MET A 43 14.64 23.42 23.39
CA MET A 43 13.37 22.75 23.09
C MET A 43 12.97 22.95 21.62
N ARG A 44 13.18 24.15 21.07
CA ARG A 44 12.88 24.48 19.67
C ARG A 44 13.75 23.67 18.72
N THR A 45 15.05 23.62 18.97
CA THR A 45 15.99 22.81 18.18
C THR A 45 15.59 21.33 18.22
N ARG A 46 15.25 20.82 19.41
CA ARG A 46 14.82 19.43 19.58
C ARG A 46 13.46 19.15 18.91
N MET A 47 12.53 20.10 18.92
CA MET A 47 11.25 19.99 18.19
C MET A 47 11.45 20.01 16.67
N ASP A 48 12.38 20.82 16.16
CA ASP A 48 12.70 20.88 14.74
C ASP A 48 13.36 19.57 14.26
N ASP A 49 14.24 18.98 15.08
CA ASP A 49 14.87 17.69 14.80
C ASP A 49 13.83 16.55 14.84
N LEU A 50 12.98 16.50 15.87
CA LEU A 50 11.87 15.53 15.94
C LEU A 50 10.89 15.68 14.77
N GLY A 51 10.60 16.91 14.34
CA GLY A 51 9.74 17.19 13.20
C GLY A 51 10.33 16.68 11.88
N ARG A 52 11.65 16.84 11.70
CA ARG A 52 12.37 16.26 10.56
C ARG A 52 12.35 14.75 10.61
N ASP A 53 12.73 14.14 11.74
CA ASP A 53 12.76 12.68 11.90
C ASP A 53 11.39 12.04 11.67
N LEU A 54 10.30 12.65 12.16
CA LEU A 54 8.94 12.19 11.89
C LEU A 54 8.56 12.34 10.41
N SER A 55 8.91 13.46 9.78
CA SER A 55 8.65 13.67 8.34
C SER A 55 9.39 12.62 7.51
N ASP A 56 10.63 12.34 7.87
CA ASP A 56 11.51 11.34 7.25
C ASP A 56 11.01 9.90 7.45
N ALA A 57 10.55 9.58 8.67
CA ALA A 57 9.97 8.28 8.99
C ALA A 57 8.61 8.10 8.29
N LEU A 58 7.78 9.14 8.24
CA LEU A 58 6.49 9.15 7.55
C LEU A 58 6.69 9.02 6.04
N GLU A 59 7.64 9.72 5.44
CA GLU A 59 7.93 9.63 4.00
C GLU A 59 8.44 8.24 3.61
N ARG A 60 9.20 7.56 4.50
CA ARG A 60 9.60 6.15 4.31
C ARG A 60 8.40 5.20 4.49
N ALA A 61 7.59 5.40 5.52
CA ALA A 61 6.40 4.61 5.79
C ALA A 61 5.32 4.76 4.69
N GLU A 62 5.14 5.96 4.12
CA GLU A 62 4.24 6.20 2.99
C GLU A 62 4.74 5.55 1.71
N ARG A 63 6.06 5.59 1.44
CA ARG A 63 6.67 4.87 0.31
C ARG A 63 6.49 3.35 0.44
N GLU A 64 6.54 2.83 1.66
CA GLU A 64 6.31 1.42 1.95
C GLU A 64 4.82 1.04 1.92
N SER A 65 3.94 1.92 2.42
CA SER A 65 2.48 1.72 2.50
C SER A 65 1.79 1.80 1.14
N LYS A 66 2.25 2.68 0.23
CA LYS A 66 1.75 2.75 -1.15
C LYS A 66 2.01 1.45 -1.94
N ARG A 67 3.03 0.68 -1.56
CA ARG A 67 3.35 -0.61 -2.19
C ARG A 67 2.51 -1.77 -1.63
N ASN A 68 2.15 -1.73 -0.35
CA ASN A 68 1.40 -2.83 0.27
C ASN A 68 -0.13 -2.68 0.10
N ARG A 69 -0.64 -1.44 0.07
CA ARG A 69 -2.10 -1.19 -0.05
C ARG A 69 -2.64 -1.39 -1.47
N PHE A 70 -1.83 -1.17 -2.50
CA PHE A 70 -2.18 -1.52 -3.88
C PHE A 70 -2.25 -3.04 -4.12
N LEU A 71 -1.74 -3.85 -3.18
CA LEU A 71 -1.74 -5.32 -3.25
C LEU A 71 -2.80 -5.98 -2.34
N SER A 72 -3.38 -5.25 -1.37
CA SER A 72 -4.46 -5.77 -0.51
C SER A 72 -5.87 -5.35 -0.92
N ASP A 73 -6.02 -4.23 -1.65
CA ASP A 73 -7.33 -3.74 -2.13
C ASP A 73 -7.62 -4.07 -3.61
N LEU A 74 -6.74 -4.83 -4.28
CA LEU A 74 -7.13 -5.53 -5.51
C LEU A 74 -8.09 -6.66 -5.11
N GLY A 75 -9.38 -6.33 -5.14
CA GLY A 75 -10.53 -7.23 -4.98
C GLY A 75 -10.56 -8.29 -6.10
N SER A 76 -9.64 -9.25 -6.00
CA SER A 76 -9.28 -10.24 -7.01
C SER A 76 -10.37 -11.24 -7.34
N SER A 77 -11.55 -11.19 -6.72
CA SER A 77 -12.63 -12.13 -6.99
C SER A 77 -13.70 -11.57 -7.93
N VAL A 78 -13.92 -10.25 -7.99
CA VAL A 78 -14.99 -9.66 -8.83
C VAL A 78 -14.46 -9.29 -10.22
N GLU A 79 -13.27 -8.72 -10.32
CA GLU A 79 -12.68 -8.38 -11.62
C GLU A 79 -12.25 -9.61 -12.43
N TYR A 80 -11.90 -10.70 -11.75
CA TYR A 80 -11.39 -11.89 -12.42
C TYR A 80 -12.49 -12.71 -13.11
N GLU A 81 -13.62 -12.93 -12.45
CA GLU A 81 -14.77 -13.59 -13.08
C GLU A 81 -15.30 -12.76 -14.27
N GLU A 82 -15.43 -11.44 -14.11
CA GLU A 82 -15.85 -10.54 -15.20
C GLU A 82 -14.84 -10.51 -16.36
N LEU A 83 -13.54 -10.55 -16.06
CA LEU A 83 -12.49 -10.58 -17.08
C LEU A 83 -12.49 -11.91 -17.83
N LEU A 84 -12.65 -13.04 -17.12
CA LEU A 84 -12.78 -14.35 -17.75
C LEU A 84 -13.99 -14.40 -18.67
N ASP A 85 -15.14 -13.90 -18.23
CA ASP A 85 -16.35 -13.82 -19.06
C ASP A 85 -16.12 -12.97 -20.31
N ARG A 86 -15.51 -11.77 -20.18
CA ARG A 86 -15.20 -10.91 -21.33
C ARG A 86 -14.22 -11.56 -22.31
N VAL A 87 -13.22 -12.29 -21.81
CA VAL A 87 -12.26 -13.00 -22.66
C VAL A 87 -12.93 -14.16 -23.40
N LEU A 88 -13.78 -14.92 -22.72
CA LEU A 88 -14.52 -16.03 -23.32
C LEU A 88 -15.53 -15.55 -24.37
N ASP A 89 -16.24 -14.46 -24.09
CA ASP A 89 -17.15 -13.85 -25.07
C ASP A 89 -16.38 -13.35 -26.30
N ALA A 90 -15.22 -12.70 -26.12
CA ALA A 90 -14.37 -12.28 -27.24
C ALA A 90 -13.82 -13.47 -28.06
N ALA A 91 -13.56 -14.62 -27.41
CA ALA A 91 -13.15 -15.83 -28.10
C ALA A 91 -14.27 -16.39 -29.00
N LEU A 92 -15.53 -16.30 -28.57
CA LEU A 92 -16.69 -16.71 -29.38
C LEU A 92 -17.03 -15.75 -30.53
N GLU A 93 -16.53 -14.51 -30.51
CA GLU A 93 -16.65 -13.60 -31.65
C GLU A 93 -15.78 -14.03 -32.84
N VAL A 94 -14.82 -14.94 -32.64
CA VAL A 94 -13.97 -15.46 -33.71
C VAL A 94 -14.78 -16.44 -34.58
N PRO A 95 -14.90 -16.21 -35.90
CA PRO A 95 -15.68 -17.09 -36.77
C PRO A 95 -15.16 -18.54 -36.74
N GLY A 96 -16.06 -19.49 -36.46
CA GLY A 96 -15.76 -20.92 -36.39
C GLY A 96 -15.45 -21.45 -34.99
N PHE A 97 -15.57 -20.63 -33.95
CA PHE A 97 -15.48 -21.05 -32.54
C PHE A 97 -16.88 -21.07 -31.91
N ASP A 98 -17.34 -22.26 -31.53
CA ASP A 98 -18.66 -22.45 -30.89
C ASP A 98 -18.57 -22.56 -29.35
N ALA A 99 -17.36 -22.75 -28.83
CA ALA A 99 -17.09 -22.93 -27.40
C ALA A 99 -15.68 -22.45 -27.04
N ALA A 100 -15.52 -21.97 -25.80
CA ALA A 100 -14.25 -21.51 -25.23
C ALA A 100 -14.10 -21.94 -23.77
N MET A 101 -12.86 -22.19 -23.34
CA MET A 101 -12.53 -22.60 -21.97
C MET A 101 -11.17 -22.05 -21.56
N VAL A 102 -11.07 -21.62 -20.31
CA VAL A 102 -9.82 -21.23 -19.65
C VAL A 102 -9.62 -22.13 -18.44
N VAL A 103 -8.42 -22.72 -18.34
CA VAL A 103 -7.98 -23.55 -17.21
C VAL A 103 -6.71 -22.91 -16.66
N LEU A 104 -6.72 -22.51 -15.40
CA LEU A 104 -5.61 -21.84 -14.73
C LEU A 104 -5.21 -22.64 -13.50
N ASP A 105 -3.99 -23.17 -13.52
CA ASP A 105 -3.41 -23.90 -12.40
C ASP A 105 -2.82 -22.91 -11.38
N GLU A 106 -3.42 -22.83 -10.19
CA GLU A 106 -2.90 -22.00 -9.13
C GLU A 106 -1.75 -22.70 -8.40
N THR A 107 -0.76 -21.92 -7.96
CA THR A 107 0.37 -22.41 -7.17
C THR A 107 -0.11 -22.79 -5.76
N GLY A 108 -0.77 -23.94 -5.66
CA GLY A 108 -1.51 -24.39 -4.49
C GLY A 108 -2.38 -25.62 -4.75
N GLY A 109 -2.52 -26.04 -6.01
CA GLY A 109 -3.25 -27.26 -6.40
C GLY A 109 -4.75 -27.05 -6.62
N THR A 110 -5.23 -25.81 -6.52
CA THR A 110 -6.58 -25.43 -6.97
C THR A 110 -6.49 -25.03 -8.44
N THR A 111 -7.26 -25.71 -9.29
CA THR A 111 -7.38 -25.34 -10.70
C THR A 111 -8.67 -24.54 -10.86
N THR A 112 -8.55 -23.32 -11.36
CA THR A 112 -9.70 -22.48 -11.67
C THR A 112 -10.10 -22.71 -13.13
N MET A 113 -11.37 -23.04 -13.36
CA MET A 113 -11.91 -23.37 -14.67
C MET A 113 -13.13 -22.49 -15.00
N ALA A 114 -13.10 -21.84 -16.16
CA ALA A 114 -14.23 -21.07 -16.70
C ALA A 114 -14.51 -21.50 -18.14
N THR A 115 -15.79 -21.61 -18.50
CA THR A 115 -16.22 -22.10 -19.83
C THR A 115 -17.37 -21.28 -20.38
N ARG A 116 -17.46 -21.21 -21.71
CA ARG A 116 -18.57 -20.60 -22.44
C ARG A 116 -18.92 -21.47 -23.65
N GLY A 117 -20.21 -21.78 -23.81
CA GLY A 117 -20.69 -22.64 -24.90
C GLY A 117 -20.41 -24.14 -24.71
N MET A 118 -19.86 -24.56 -23.56
CA MET A 118 -19.64 -25.98 -23.22
C MET A 118 -20.68 -26.50 -22.23
N THR A 119 -21.02 -27.77 -22.34
CA THR A 119 -21.77 -28.50 -21.30
C THR A 119 -20.87 -28.84 -20.11
N PRO A 120 -21.42 -29.05 -18.90
CA PRO A 120 -20.64 -29.46 -17.73
C PRO A 120 -19.84 -30.76 -17.96
N GLU A 121 -20.38 -31.70 -18.73
CA GLU A 121 -19.76 -32.97 -19.07
C GLU A 121 -18.54 -32.80 -19.99
N GLU A 122 -18.63 -31.87 -20.96
CA GLU A 122 -17.52 -31.50 -21.85
C GLU A 122 -16.44 -30.73 -21.09
N ALA A 123 -16.83 -29.82 -20.21
CA ALA A 123 -15.91 -29.05 -19.36
C ALA A 123 -15.11 -29.95 -18.41
N ALA A 124 -15.71 -31.04 -17.90
CA ALA A 124 -15.06 -31.99 -17.01
C ALA A 124 -13.95 -32.82 -17.69
N HIS A 125 -13.90 -32.84 -19.02
CA HIS A 125 -12.89 -33.57 -19.80
C HIS A 125 -12.15 -32.61 -20.72
N PRO A 126 -11.35 -31.67 -20.17
CA PRO A 126 -10.64 -30.74 -21.00
C PRO A 126 -9.72 -31.52 -21.95
N PRO A 127 -9.54 -31.07 -23.21
CA PRO A 127 -8.76 -31.85 -24.19
C PRO A 127 -7.30 -32.06 -23.78
N SER A 128 -6.78 -31.27 -22.84
CA SER A 128 -5.49 -31.47 -22.18
C SER A 128 -5.48 -32.64 -21.17
N SER A 129 -6.61 -33.10 -20.64
CA SER A 129 -6.68 -34.23 -19.68
C SER A 129 -6.20 -35.56 -20.25
N GLY A 130 -6.22 -35.73 -21.58
CA GLY A 130 -5.62 -36.90 -22.26
C GLY A 130 -4.12 -36.77 -22.50
N ALA A 131 -3.57 -35.55 -22.40
CA ALA A 131 -2.16 -35.26 -22.62
C ALA A 131 -1.39 -35.30 -21.29
N SER A 132 -1.36 -36.48 -20.66
CA SER A 132 -0.53 -36.75 -19.46
C SER A 132 0.98 -36.80 -19.78
N GLY A 133 1.43 -36.07 -20.80
CA GLY A 133 2.81 -36.03 -21.27
C GLY A 133 3.09 -34.66 -21.88
N THR A 134 4.27 -34.13 -21.56
CA THR A 134 4.82 -32.83 -21.98
C THR A 134 4.34 -32.42 -23.38
N LEU A 135 3.28 -31.61 -23.40
CA LEU A 135 2.86 -30.95 -24.61
C LEU A 135 3.99 -30.03 -25.06
N PRO A 136 4.39 -30.05 -26.34
CA PRO A 136 5.39 -29.12 -26.84
C PRO A 136 4.91 -27.68 -26.59
N ALA A 137 5.80 -26.82 -26.09
CA ALA A 137 5.50 -25.41 -25.88
C ALA A 137 5.04 -24.78 -27.21
N GLY A 138 3.78 -24.39 -27.29
CA GLY A 138 3.20 -23.81 -28.50
C GLY A 138 1.70 -24.09 -28.63
N PRO A 139 1.04 -23.42 -29.60
CA PRO A 139 -0.37 -23.62 -29.88
C PRO A 139 -0.64 -25.05 -30.37
N ILE A 140 -1.62 -25.72 -29.78
CA ILE A 140 -2.07 -27.04 -30.21
C ILE A 140 -3.47 -26.91 -30.78
N THR A 141 -3.67 -27.40 -32.01
CA THR A 141 -4.99 -27.51 -32.61
C THR A 141 -5.48 -28.95 -32.51
N VAL A 142 -6.64 -29.14 -31.89
CA VAL A 142 -7.33 -30.42 -31.82
C VAL A 142 -8.54 -30.37 -32.74
N SER A 143 -8.70 -31.36 -33.61
CA SER A 143 -9.88 -31.51 -34.47
C SER A 143 -10.59 -32.81 -34.14
N TYR A 144 -11.87 -32.76 -33.79
CA TYR A 144 -12.68 -33.94 -33.51
C TYR A 144 -13.43 -34.38 -34.76
N ARG A 145 -13.28 -35.65 -35.10
CA ARG A 145 -14.03 -36.28 -36.18
C ARG A 145 -15.06 -37.24 -35.58
N TYR A 146 -16.31 -36.80 -35.59
CA TYR A 146 -17.43 -37.60 -35.13
C TYR A 146 -17.91 -38.59 -36.18
N GLY A 147 -18.45 -39.73 -35.73
CA GLY A 147 -19.05 -40.74 -36.60
C GLY A 147 -20.39 -40.27 -37.17
N ALA A 148 -20.89 -40.96 -38.20
CA ALA A 148 -22.17 -40.61 -38.85
C ALA A 148 -23.39 -40.71 -37.91
N ALA A 149 -23.27 -41.46 -36.81
CA ALA A 149 -24.31 -41.56 -35.78
C ALA A 149 -24.40 -40.30 -34.91
N ASP A 150 -23.27 -39.66 -34.64
CA ASP A 150 -23.18 -38.49 -33.76
C ASP A 150 -23.31 -37.17 -34.54
N ALA A 151 -23.13 -37.20 -35.87
CA ALA A 151 -23.21 -36.02 -36.74
C ALA A 151 -24.58 -35.31 -36.75
N ALA A 152 -25.63 -35.95 -36.24
CA ALA A 152 -26.95 -35.36 -36.08
C ALA A 152 -27.03 -34.37 -34.89
N ASP A 153 -26.04 -34.39 -34.00
CA ASP A 153 -25.98 -33.48 -32.86
C ASP A 153 -25.26 -32.17 -33.25
N THR A 154 -26.00 -31.07 -33.17
CA THR A 154 -25.55 -29.74 -33.61
C THR A 154 -24.64 -29.05 -32.60
N HIS A 155 -24.47 -29.60 -31.39
CA HIS A 155 -23.69 -29.00 -30.31
C HIS A 155 -22.29 -29.60 -30.15
N LEU A 156 -21.84 -30.42 -31.09
CA LEU A 156 -20.55 -31.11 -30.99
C LEU A 156 -19.37 -30.19 -31.31
N ILE A 157 -18.41 -30.14 -30.39
CA ILE A 157 -17.14 -29.42 -30.53
C ILE A 157 -16.31 -30.01 -31.67
N ARG A 158 -16.28 -29.36 -32.85
CA ARG A 158 -15.55 -29.86 -34.03
C ARG A 158 -14.03 -29.65 -33.96
N GLY A 159 -13.57 -28.76 -33.09
CA GLY A 159 -12.16 -28.53 -32.84
C GLY A 159 -11.91 -27.46 -31.78
N GLY A 160 -10.64 -27.28 -31.41
CA GLY A 160 -10.22 -26.31 -30.42
C GLY A 160 -8.74 -25.94 -30.54
N LEU A 161 -8.39 -24.76 -30.04
CA LEU A 161 -7.02 -24.25 -29.95
C LEU A 161 -6.63 -24.16 -28.47
N PHE A 162 -5.47 -24.74 -28.12
CA PHE A 162 -4.91 -24.73 -26.78
C PHE A 162 -3.64 -23.89 -26.78
N LEU A 163 -3.53 -23.02 -25.77
CA LEU A 163 -2.33 -22.25 -25.48
C LEU A 163 -1.92 -22.63 -24.05
N SER A 164 -0.71 -23.16 -23.90
CA SER A 164 -0.09 -23.52 -22.61
C SER A 164 1.04 -22.57 -22.26
#